data_AF-A0A941AVC2-F1
#
_entry.id   AF-A0A941AVC2-F1
#
_cell.length_a   1.000
_cell.length_b   1.000
_cell.length_c   1.000
_cell.angle_alpha   90.00
_cell.angle_beta   90.00
_cell.angle_gamma   90.00
#
_symmetry.space_group_name_H-M   'P 1'
#
loop_
_entity.id
_entity.type
_entity.pdbx_description
1 polymer ?
#
loop_
_entity_poly.entity_id
_entity_poly.type
_entity_poly.pdbx_seq_one_letter_code
_entity_poly.pdbx_strand_id
1 'polypeptide(L)'
;MRRDQADREQAQERRQQARRDNEARQRDFREQAQRERMQRDQAAQARRAEMQRDQADRDRAEAQRDWREQAAQRQQAQRERQAQDAERLRGQREQRQAQWADEREQRRFEDAERRQQVRENGVPQRVARSEQERRIREERNRAETYQRIRESQIVSADRYSRSLEQQRRYAQYRYQQQYYQRLRDQQRRWYARNYDYYRDPYYYTPAIYRYYYANNWYQTNRYGAALMRQAVNYGYEEGLRAGRADREDGWRYDYRNSYAYLDAGYGYNGYYLDQGAYQYYFRQGFRRGYEDGYYSRYRYGRHGDDGDYIILATVLSAILGLQLLH
;
A
#
# COMPACT_ATOMS: atom_id res chain seq x y z
N MET A 1 7.79 123.84 41.36
CA MET A 1 8.79 122.92 40.78
C MET A 1 8.89 121.53 41.42
N ARG A 2 8.18 121.19 42.52
CA ARG A 2 8.24 119.84 43.15
C ARG A 2 7.13 118.84 42.73
N ARG A 3 6.08 119.28 42.02
CA ARG A 3 4.97 118.40 41.55
C ARG A 3 5.27 117.71 40.22
N ASP A 4 5.95 118.38 39.27
CA ASP A 4 6.30 117.80 37.95
C ASP A 4 7.33 116.66 38.00
N GLN A 5 8.11 116.54 39.08
CA GLN A 5 9.08 115.46 39.26
C GLN A 5 8.40 114.15 39.71
N ALA A 6 7.39 114.26 40.59
CA ALA A 6 6.65 113.10 41.10
C ALA A 6 5.79 112.42 40.03
N ASP A 7 5.18 113.20 39.12
CA ASP A 7 4.36 112.66 38.03
C ASP A 7 5.20 111.92 36.96
N ARG A 8 6.46 112.35 36.75
CA ARG A 8 7.40 111.68 35.82
C ARG A 8 7.93 110.37 36.38
N GLU A 9 8.19 110.29 37.69
CA GLU A 9 8.58 109.05 38.37
C GLU A 9 7.45 108.02 38.33
N GLN A 10 6.20 108.41 38.61
CA GLN A 10 5.04 107.53 38.52
C GLN A 10 4.79 106.99 37.09
N ALA A 11 5.01 107.84 36.06
CA ALA A 11 4.87 107.41 34.67
C ALA A 11 5.99 106.44 34.23
N GLN A 12 7.21 106.59 34.77
CA GLN A 12 8.31 105.65 34.55
C GLN A 12 8.08 104.31 35.25
N GLU A 13 7.59 104.30 36.48
CA GLU A 13 7.25 103.07 37.21
C GLU A 13 6.16 102.27 36.48
N ARG A 14 5.07 102.92 36.03
CA ARG A 14 4.01 102.24 35.25
C ARG A 14 4.53 101.63 33.95
N ARG A 15 5.47 102.30 33.25
CA ARG A 15 6.10 101.75 32.04
C ARG A 15 7.02 100.58 32.33
N GLN A 16 7.75 100.61 33.45
CA GLN A 16 8.56 99.46 33.88
C GLN A 16 7.67 98.28 34.27
N GLN A 17 6.56 98.54 34.96
CA GLN A 17 5.62 97.51 35.38
C GLN A 17 4.92 96.87 34.17
N ALA A 18 4.46 97.67 33.20
CA ALA A 18 3.91 97.17 31.95
C ALA A 18 4.90 96.34 31.11
N ARG A 19 6.21 96.67 31.14
CA ARG A 19 7.26 95.87 30.50
C ARG A 19 7.45 94.52 31.19
N ARG A 20 7.48 94.49 32.53
CA ARG A 20 7.59 93.25 33.31
C ARG A 20 6.38 92.34 33.09
N ASP A 21 5.18 92.89 33.06
CA ASP A 21 3.96 92.13 32.78
C ASP A 21 3.95 91.54 31.36
N ASN A 22 4.48 92.30 30.38
CA ASN A 22 4.56 91.82 29.00
C ASN A 22 5.65 90.74 28.84
N GLU A 23 6.78 90.85 29.53
CA GLU A 23 7.81 89.81 29.60
C GLU A 23 7.31 88.55 30.31
N ALA A 24 6.53 88.68 31.38
CA ALA A 24 5.91 87.56 32.07
C ALA A 24 4.93 86.82 31.15
N ARG A 25 4.05 87.54 30.43
CA ARG A 25 3.13 86.94 29.45
C ARG A 25 3.85 86.24 28.30
N GLN A 26 4.96 86.81 27.80
CA GLN A 26 5.76 86.14 26.76
C GLN A 26 6.45 84.87 27.27
N ARG A 27 6.89 84.84 28.53
CA ARG A 27 7.44 83.62 29.15
C ARG A 27 6.38 82.55 29.30
N ASP A 28 5.21 82.88 29.83
CA ASP A 28 4.10 81.93 29.98
C ASP A 28 3.67 81.33 28.64
N PHE A 29 3.57 82.16 27.60
CA PHE A 29 3.22 81.68 26.26
C PHE A 29 4.27 80.74 25.67
N ARG A 30 5.57 81.03 25.88
CA ARG A 30 6.67 80.15 25.44
C ARG A 30 6.69 78.83 26.22
N GLU A 31 6.44 78.87 27.53
CA GLU A 31 6.33 77.65 28.35
C GLU A 31 5.14 76.79 27.91
N GLN A 32 3.98 77.39 27.64
CA GLN A 32 2.81 76.67 27.13
C GLN A 32 3.11 76.01 25.78
N ALA A 33 3.69 76.75 24.84
CA ALA A 33 4.05 76.21 23.52
C ALA A 33 5.08 75.08 23.59
N GLN A 34 6.04 75.16 24.53
CA GLN A 34 7.01 74.08 24.77
C GLN A 34 6.34 72.83 25.37
N ARG A 35 5.43 73.01 26.35
CA ARG A 35 4.67 71.89 26.94
C ARG A 35 3.79 71.19 25.90
N GLU A 36 3.14 71.96 25.04
CA GLU A 36 2.27 71.43 23.99
C GLU A 36 3.05 70.64 22.92
N ARG A 37 4.26 71.11 22.55
CA ARG A 37 5.19 70.34 21.70
C ARG A 37 5.62 69.04 22.35
N MET A 38 6.03 69.06 23.63
CA MET A 38 6.42 67.83 24.34
C MET A 38 5.28 66.82 24.42
N GLN A 39 4.04 67.26 24.67
CA GLN A 39 2.88 66.36 24.68
C GLN A 39 2.61 65.76 23.29
N ARG A 40 2.74 66.54 22.20
CA ARG A 40 2.61 66.02 20.83
C ARG A 40 3.69 65.01 20.49
N ASP A 41 4.94 65.26 20.87
CA ASP A 41 6.05 64.35 20.61
C ASP A 41 5.90 63.05 21.40
N GLN A 42 5.48 63.10 22.68
CA GLN A 42 5.14 61.91 23.46
C GLN A 42 3.98 61.13 22.84
N ALA A 43 2.92 61.79 22.40
CA ALA A 43 1.79 61.12 21.76
C ALA A 43 2.18 60.46 20.41
N ALA A 44 3.05 61.11 19.63
CA ALA A 44 3.57 60.55 18.39
C ALA A 44 4.48 59.33 18.63
N GLN A 45 5.31 59.37 19.67
CA GLN A 45 6.13 58.22 20.08
C GLN A 45 5.28 57.05 20.58
N ALA A 46 4.24 57.32 21.38
CA ALA A 46 3.32 56.29 21.85
C ALA A 46 2.61 55.58 20.68
N ARG A 47 2.10 56.34 19.70
CA ARG A 47 1.46 55.76 18.49
C ARG A 47 2.43 54.92 17.64
N ARG A 48 3.69 55.34 17.52
CA ARG A 48 4.71 54.56 16.81
C ARG A 48 5.03 53.25 17.54
N ALA A 49 5.14 53.29 18.86
CA ALA A 49 5.38 52.09 19.67
C ALA A 49 4.20 51.11 19.59
N GLU A 50 2.97 51.62 19.57
CA GLU A 50 1.75 50.82 19.41
C GLU A 50 1.69 50.13 18.03
N MET A 51 1.94 50.87 16.94
CA MET A 51 2.02 50.26 15.60
C MET A 51 3.11 49.19 15.50
N GLN A 52 4.27 49.38 16.12
CA GLN A 52 5.33 48.36 16.11
C GLN A 52 4.92 47.09 16.87
N ARG A 53 4.15 47.21 17.95
CA ARG A 53 3.61 46.06 18.68
C ARG A 53 2.58 45.31 17.86
N ASP A 54 1.63 46.03 17.24
CA ASP A 54 0.62 45.43 16.36
C ASP A 54 1.25 44.68 15.18
N GLN A 55 2.31 45.24 14.59
CA GLN A 55 3.06 44.59 13.52
C GLN A 55 3.71 43.29 14.01
N ALA A 56 4.40 43.35 15.16
CA ALA A 56 5.07 42.20 15.74
C ALA A 56 4.09 41.08 16.14
N ASP A 57 2.90 41.43 16.62
CA ASP A 57 1.85 40.46 16.97
C ASP A 57 1.26 39.78 15.72
N ARG A 58 1.11 40.52 14.61
CA ARG A 58 0.70 39.95 13.31
C ARG A 58 1.75 38.99 12.76
N ASP A 59 3.02 39.38 12.75
CA ASP A 59 4.12 38.54 12.28
C ASP A 59 4.24 37.25 13.12
N ARG A 60 4.02 37.35 14.44
CA ARG A 60 3.96 36.18 15.34
C ARG A 60 2.80 35.25 15.02
N ALA A 61 1.62 35.81 14.74
CA ALA A 61 0.43 35.02 14.41
C ALA A 61 0.59 34.29 13.07
N GLU A 62 1.20 34.94 12.09
CA GLU A 62 1.47 34.36 10.77
C GLU A 62 2.52 33.25 10.84
N ALA A 63 3.64 33.48 11.54
CA ALA A 63 4.66 32.46 11.79
C ALA A 63 4.08 31.24 12.55
N GLN A 64 3.13 31.46 13.46
CA GLN A 64 2.48 30.38 14.19
C GLN A 64 1.53 29.55 13.29
N ARG A 65 0.87 30.17 12.31
CA ARG A 65 0.05 29.46 11.32
C ARG A 65 0.92 28.60 10.40
N ASP A 66 1.99 29.16 9.85
CA ASP A 66 2.91 28.44 8.97
C ASP A 66 3.54 27.23 9.67
N TRP A 67 3.93 27.39 10.94
CA TRP A 67 4.47 26.28 11.73
C TRP A 67 3.46 25.15 11.92
N ARG A 68 2.19 25.49 12.21
CA ARG A 68 1.11 24.50 12.37
C ARG A 68 0.82 23.78 11.06
N GLU A 69 0.83 24.50 9.94
CA GLU A 69 0.56 23.93 8.62
C GLU A 69 1.70 22.99 8.17
N GLN A 70 2.96 23.40 8.38
CA GLN A 70 4.11 22.52 8.14
C GLN A 70 4.13 21.30 9.07
N ALA A 71 3.75 21.47 10.34
CA ALA A 71 3.66 20.36 11.29
C ALA A 71 2.58 19.35 10.85
N ALA A 72 1.42 19.83 10.40
CA ALA A 72 0.35 18.98 9.88
C ALA A 72 0.78 18.22 8.62
N GLN A 73 1.43 18.90 7.66
CA GLN A 73 1.97 18.26 6.45
C GLN A 73 3.01 17.18 6.78
N ARG A 74 3.95 17.46 7.70
CA ARG A 74 4.94 16.47 8.15
C ARG A 74 4.27 15.27 8.79
N GLN A 75 3.27 15.50 9.63
CA GLN A 75 2.54 14.43 10.31
C GLN A 75 1.75 13.56 9.32
N GLN A 76 1.16 14.16 8.29
CA GLN A 76 0.43 13.46 7.24
C GLN A 76 1.37 12.62 6.36
N ALA A 77 2.52 13.19 5.95
CA ALA A 77 3.56 12.45 5.24
C ALA A 77 4.14 11.29 6.06
N GLN A 78 4.24 11.45 7.39
CA GLN A 78 4.67 10.39 8.29
C GLN A 78 3.65 9.25 8.36
N ARG A 79 2.35 9.58 8.44
CA ARG A 79 1.26 8.58 8.42
C ARG A 79 1.22 7.81 7.12
N GLU A 80 1.41 8.47 5.98
CA GLU A 80 1.47 7.80 4.67
C GLU A 80 2.65 6.83 4.57
N ARG A 81 3.85 7.24 5.03
CA ARG A 81 5.01 6.33 5.08
C ARG A 81 4.77 5.15 6.01
N GLN A 82 4.22 5.39 7.20
CA GLN A 82 3.88 4.32 8.14
C GLN A 82 2.84 3.35 7.56
N ALA A 83 1.84 3.84 6.83
CA ALA A 83 0.86 3.00 6.16
C ALA A 83 1.50 2.15 5.05
N GLN A 84 2.38 2.73 4.24
CA GLN A 84 3.12 2.01 3.20
C GLN A 84 4.06 0.94 3.78
N ASP A 85 4.76 1.26 4.87
CA ASP A 85 5.64 0.31 5.56
C ASP A 85 4.85 -0.80 6.25
N ALA A 86 3.70 -0.48 6.86
CA ALA A 86 2.80 -1.46 7.43
C ALA A 86 2.24 -2.41 6.36
N GLU A 87 1.83 -1.90 5.19
CA GLU A 87 1.43 -2.75 4.06
C GLU A 87 2.58 -3.60 3.53
N ARG A 88 3.80 -3.06 3.42
CA ARG A 88 5.00 -3.84 3.03
C ARG A 88 5.31 -4.95 4.02
N LEU A 89 5.28 -4.65 5.32
CA LEU A 89 5.52 -5.63 6.38
C LEU A 89 4.44 -6.70 6.40
N ARG A 90 3.17 -6.29 6.21
CA ARG A 90 2.05 -7.21 6.09
C ARG A 90 2.19 -8.11 4.87
N GLY A 91 2.55 -7.56 3.71
CA GLY A 91 2.83 -8.34 2.50
C GLY A 91 4.01 -9.30 2.66
N GLN A 92 5.08 -8.90 3.36
CA GLN A 92 6.19 -9.80 3.68
C GLN A 92 5.80 -10.90 4.68
N ARG A 93 4.95 -10.59 5.65
CA ARG A 93 4.47 -11.55 6.65
C ARG A 93 3.50 -12.55 6.03
N GLU A 94 2.57 -12.08 5.22
CA GLU A 94 1.66 -12.91 4.40
C GLU A 94 2.44 -13.79 3.42
N GLN A 95 3.48 -13.27 2.74
CA GLN A 95 4.34 -14.10 1.88
C GLN A 95 5.09 -15.19 2.67
N ARG A 96 5.59 -14.87 3.86
CA ARG A 96 6.32 -15.83 4.71
C ARG A 96 5.37 -16.87 5.32
N GLN A 97 4.14 -16.46 5.63
CA GLN A 97 3.09 -17.35 6.11
C GLN A 97 2.56 -18.26 5.00
N ALA A 98 2.32 -17.75 3.79
CA ALA A 98 2.01 -18.57 2.62
C ALA A 98 3.09 -19.62 2.34
N GLN A 99 4.37 -19.25 2.44
CA GLN A 99 5.48 -20.21 2.34
C GLN A 99 5.45 -21.26 3.45
N TRP A 100 5.20 -20.87 4.71
CA TRP A 100 5.10 -21.82 5.83
C TRP A 100 3.84 -22.68 5.79
N ALA A 101 2.74 -22.17 5.24
CA ALA A 101 1.50 -22.89 5.02
C ALA A 101 1.69 -23.93 3.92
N ASP A 102 2.30 -23.55 2.78
CA ASP A 102 2.67 -24.47 1.70
C ASP A 102 3.58 -25.58 2.22
N GLU A 103 4.61 -25.24 3.01
CA GLU A 103 5.58 -26.20 3.52
C GLU A 103 4.98 -27.10 4.62
N ARG A 104 4.10 -26.59 5.49
CA ARG A 104 3.38 -27.39 6.48
C ARG A 104 2.33 -28.29 5.86
N GLU A 105 1.59 -27.80 4.88
CA GLU A 105 0.56 -28.57 4.19
C GLU A 105 1.23 -29.67 3.37
N GLN A 106 2.29 -29.37 2.62
CA GLN A 106 3.12 -30.38 1.96
C GLN A 106 3.64 -31.43 2.95
N ARG A 107 4.20 -31.03 4.10
CA ARG A 107 4.69 -31.98 5.12
C ARG A 107 3.58 -32.82 5.75
N ARG A 108 2.43 -32.23 6.08
CA ARG A 108 1.28 -32.96 6.66
C ARG A 108 0.71 -33.98 5.68
N PHE A 109 0.60 -33.62 4.40
CA PHE A 109 0.16 -34.54 3.36
C PHE A 109 1.23 -35.60 3.05
N GLU A 110 2.50 -35.23 2.96
CA GLU A 110 3.60 -36.20 2.84
C GLU A 110 3.59 -37.20 4.00
N ASP A 111 3.39 -36.77 5.25
CA ASP A 111 3.32 -37.67 6.40
C ASP A 111 2.07 -38.57 6.38
N ALA A 112 0.90 -38.03 6.02
CA ALA A 112 -0.34 -38.81 5.94
C ALA A 112 -0.27 -39.87 4.82
N GLU A 113 0.21 -39.51 3.64
CA GLU A 113 0.34 -40.43 2.51
C GLU A 113 1.53 -41.38 2.66
N ARG A 114 2.66 -40.96 3.25
CA ARG A 114 3.80 -41.85 3.54
C ARG A 114 3.37 -42.96 4.52
N ARG A 115 2.52 -42.65 5.50
CA ARG A 115 1.90 -43.65 6.38
C ARG A 115 0.96 -44.61 5.64
N GLN A 116 0.29 -44.15 4.58
CA GLN A 116 -0.59 -44.98 3.76
C GLN A 116 0.20 -45.85 2.77
N GLN A 117 1.23 -45.32 2.11
CA GLN A 117 2.14 -46.07 1.22
C GLN A 117 2.96 -47.12 1.96
N VAL A 118 3.50 -46.80 3.14
CA VAL A 118 4.23 -47.78 3.98
C VAL A 118 3.34 -48.93 4.41
N ARG A 119 2.02 -48.70 4.52
CA ARG A 119 1.03 -49.74 4.84
C ARG A 119 0.64 -50.60 3.63
N GLU A 120 0.64 -50.05 2.42
CA GLU A 120 0.12 -50.76 1.24
C GLU A 120 1.19 -51.44 0.37
N ASN A 121 2.39 -50.90 0.16
CA ASN A 121 3.44 -51.55 -0.65
C ASN A 121 4.84 -50.96 -0.41
N GLY A 122 5.81 -51.83 -0.10
CA GLY A 122 7.21 -51.46 0.12
C GLY A 122 7.89 -50.84 -1.11
N VAL A 123 8.72 -49.81 -0.85
CA VAL A 123 9.57 -49.04 -1.79
C VAL A 123 8.80 -48.30 -2.90
N PRO A 124 8.89 -46.95 -2.99
CA PRO A 124 8.25 -46.20 -4.08
C PRO A 124 8.80 -46.66 -5.43
N GLN A 125 7.93 -47.28 -6.24
CA GLN A 125 8.28 -47.75 -7.58
C GLN A 125 8.61 -46.54 -8.44
N ARG A 126 9.85 -46.41 -8.90
CA ARG A 126 10.28 -45.31 -9.77
C ARG A 126 9.82 -45.59 -11.20
N VAL A 127 9.45 -44.53 -11.94
CA VAL A 127 9.18 -44.68 -13.38
C VAL A 127 10.45 -45.08 -14.14
N ALA A 128 10.27 -45.68 -15.32
CA ALA A 128 11.38 -46.02 -16.19
C ALA A 128 12.19 -44.76 -16.57
N ARG A 129 13.52 -44.92 -16.73
CA ARG A 129 14.43 -43.81 -17.05
C ARG A 129 14.03 -43.07 -18.35
N SER A 130 13.58 -43.80 -19.36
CA SER A 130 13.08 -43.22 -20.61
C SER A 130 11.84 -42.34 -20.41
N GLU A 131 10.94 -42.74 -19.51
CA GLU A 131 9.78 -41.94 -19.15
C GLU A 131 10.17 -40.69 -18.35
N GLN A 132 11.11 -40.83 -17.41
CA GLN A 132 11.69 -39.70 -16.68
C GLN A 132 12.29 -38.67 -17.66
N GLU A 133 13.11 -39.11 -18.62
CA GLU A 133 13.73 -38.24 -19.63
C GLU A 133 12.68 -37.56 -20.52
N ARG A 134 11.61 -38.28 -20.89
CA ARG A 134 10.49 -37.70 -21.64
C ARG A 134 9.82 -36.57 -20.85
N ARG A 135 9.50 -36.80 -19.57
CA ARG A 135 8.88 -35.79 -18.69
C ARG A 135 9.77 -34.56 -18.52
N ILE A 136 11.08 -34.76 -18.32
CA ILE A 136 12.05 -33.67 -18.19
C ILE A 136 12.12 -32.83 -19.48
N ARG A 137 12.10 -33.48 -20.64
CA ARG A 137 12.12 -32.80 -21.94
C ARG A 137 10.86 -31.98 -22.18
N GLU A 138 9.69 -32.58 -21.93
CA GLU A 138 8.40 -31.88 -22.02
C GLU A 138 8.37 -30.65 -21.09
N GLU A 139 8.90 -30.79 -19.87
CA GLU A 139 8.95 -29.69 -18.91
C GLU A 139 9.86 -28.55 -19.36
N ARG A 140 11.07 -28.84 -19.84
CA ARG A 140 12.00 -27.80 -20.31
C ARG A 140 11.36 -26.92 -21.39
N ASN A 141 10.67 -27.55 -22.34
CA ASN A 141 9.95 -26.84 -23.40
C ASN A 141 8.84 -25.94 -22.84
N ARG A 142 8.10 -26.41 -21.82
CA ARG A 142 7.06 -25.62 -21.14
C ARG A 142 7.64 -24.45 -20.37
N ALA A 143 8.71 -24.68 -19.60
CA ALA A 143 9.38 -23.65 -18.82
C ALA A 143 9.92 -22.52 -19.72
N GLU A 144 10.54 -22.86 -20.85
CA GLU A 144 11.01 -21.86 -21.83
C GLU A 144 9.86 -21.06 -22.47
N THR A 145 8.75 -21.73 -22.80
CA THR A 145 7.56 -21.08 -23.35
C THR A 145 6.95 -20.12 -22.33
N TYR A 146 6.87 -20.55 -21.07
CA TYR A 146 6.37 -19.74 -19.97
C TYR A 146 7.21 -18.49 -19.74
N GLN A 147 8.54 -18.61 -19.79
CA GLN A 147 9.44 -17.45 -19.65
C GLN A 147 9.14 -16.38 -20.72
N ARG A 148 8.95 -16.79 -21.98
CA ARG A 148 8.62 -15.87 -23.09
C ARG A 148 7.25 -15.21 -22.92
N ILE A 149 6.23 -15.97 -22.53
CA ILE A 149 4.88 -15.44 -22.30
C ILE A 149 4.91 -14.39 -21.17
N ARG A 150 5.71 -14.62 -20.11
CA ARG A 150 5.75 -13.73 -18.94
C ARG A 150 6.26 -12.33 -19.23
N GLU A 151 7.24 -12.19 -20.12
CA GLU A 151 7.74 -10.86 -20.51
C GLU A 151 6.64 -10.02 -21.17
N SER A 152 5.80 -10.64 -22.01
CA SER A 152 4.68 -9.96 -22.68
C SER A 152 3.57 -9.49 -21.72
N GLN A 153 3.35 -10.21 -20.61
CA GLN A 153 2.30 -9.90 -19.64
C GLN A 153 2.56 -8.60 -18.85
N ILE A 154 3.82 -8.19 -18.71
CA ILE A 154 4.23 -6.94 -18.04
C ILE A 154 3.78 -5.69 -18.83
N VAL A 155 3.60 -5.80 -20.15
CA VAL A 155 3.13 -4.66 -20.96
C VAL A 155 1.63 -4.48 -20.83
N SER A 156 0.87 -5.58 -20.86
CA SER A 156 -0.59 -5.55 -20.66
C SER A 156 -0.99 -5.03 -19.28
N ALA A 157 -0.11 -5.24 -18.31
CA ALA A 157 -0.25 -4.80 -16.94
C ALA A 157 -0.30 -3.28 -16.73
N ASP A 158 0.60 -2.58 -17.40
CA ASP A 158 0.70 -1.11 -17.33
C ASP A 158 -0.56 -0.46 -17.92
N ARG A 159 -1.02 -0.97 -19.07
CA ARG A 159 -2.25 -0.49 -19.72
C ARG A 159 -3.47 -0.64 -18.81
N TYR A 160 -3.60 -1.79 -18.14
CA TYR A 160 -4.68 -2.02 -17.19
C TYR A 160 -4.63 -1.04 -16.02
N SER A 161 -3.43 -0.80 -15.47
CA SER A 161 -3.23 0.12 -14.34
C SER A 161 -3.66 1.55 -14.68
N ARG A 162 -3.31 2.05 -15.88
CA ARG A 162 -3.76 3.37 -16.37
C ARG A 162 -5.27 3.46 -16.50
N SER A 163 -5.94 2.37 -16.93
CA SER A 163 -7.40 2.35 -17.07
C SER A 163 -8.11 2.46 -15.72
N LEU A 164 -7.54 1.87 -14.65
CA LEU A 164 -8.08 1.97 -13.30
C LEU A 164 -7.95 3.40 -12.75
N GLU A 165 -6.82 4.05 -13.01
CA GLU A 165 -6.58 5.44 -12.60
C GLU A 165 -7.58 6.41 -13.26
N GLN A 166 -7.81 6.26 -14.58
CA GLN A 166 -8.82 7.04 -15.30
C GLN A 166 -10.24 6.84 -14.76
N GLN A 167 -10.57 5.60 -14.37
CA GLN A 167 -11.85 5.26 -13.76
C GLN A 167 -11.95 5.63 -12.28
N ARG A 168 -10.89 6.21 -11.68
CA ARG A 168 -10.78 6.52 -10.25
C ARG A 168 -11.00 5.30 -9.35
N ARG A 169 -10.62 4.11 -9.83
CA ARG A 169 -10.69 2.84 -9.09
C ARG A 169 -9.45 2.66 -8.22
N TYR A 170 -9.37 3.46 -7.16
CA TYR A 170 -8.16 3.57 -6.35
C TYR A 170 -7.85 2.30 -5.57
N ALA A 171 -8.86 1.64 -4.98
CA ALA A 171 -8.63 0.40 -4.23
C ALA A 171 -8.18 -0.72 -5.17
N GLN A 172 -8.82 -0.85 -6.34
CA GLN A 172 -8.41 -1.83 -7.34
C GLN A 172 -7.02 -1.52 -7.90
N TYR A 173 -6.68 -0.25 -8.09
CA TYR A 173 -5.34 0.16 -8.49
C TYR A 173 -4.29 -0.24 -7.44
N ARG A 174 -4.53 0.01 -6.14
CA ARG A 174 -3.63 -0.44 -5.06
C ARG A 174 -3.45 -1.95 -5.07
N TYR A 175 -4.55 -2.71 -5.13
CA TYR A 175 -4.52 -4.17 -5.23
C TYR A 175 -3.69 -4.62 -6.43
N GLN A 176 -3.90 -4.00 -7.60
CA GLN A 176 -3.18 -4.31 -8.82
C GLN A 176 -1.66 -4.13 -8.67
N GLN A 177 -1.24 -3.03 -8.05
CA GLN A 177 0.18 -2.78 -7.77
C GLN A 177 0.77 -3.85 -6.84
N GLN A 178 0.03 -4.23 -5.80
CA GLN A 178 0.47 -5.28 -4.86
C GLN A 178 0.58 -6.65 -5.55
N TYR A 179 -0.37 -7.00 -6.42
CA TYR A 179 -0.32 -8.23 -7.23
C TYR A 179 0.95 -8.28 -8.08
N TYR A 180 1.29 -7.19 -8.77
CA TYR A 180 2.52 -7.12 -9.58
C TYR A 180 3.78 -7.24 -8.76
N GLN A 181 3.83 -6.64 -7.58
CA GLN A 181 4.98 -6.76 -6.69
C GLN A 181 5.17 -8.22 -6.27
N ARG A 182 4.10 -8.91 -5.85
CA ARG A 182 4.15 -10.34 -5.52
C ARG A 182 4.61 -11.19 -6.70
N LEU A 183 4.13 -10.90 -7.90
CA LEU A 183 4.51 -11.61 -9.12
C LEU A 183 6.01 -11.43 -9.46
N ARG A 184 6.52 -10.20 -9.34
CA ARG A 184 7.95 -9.88 -9.55
C ARG A 184 8.85 -10.51 -8.49
N ASP A 185 8.44 -10.46 -7.22
CA ASP A 185 9.17 -11.09 -6.12
C ASP A 185 9.32 -12.59 -6.35
N GLN A 186 8.21 -13.25 -6.70
CA GLN A 186 8.20 -14.65 -7.07
C GLN A 186 9.18 -14.91 -8.23
N GLN A 187 9.10 -14.12 -9.30
CA GLN A 187 9.93 -14.31 -10.49
C GLN A 187 11.43 -14.20 -10.16
N ARG A 188 11.84 -13.22 -9.33
CA ARG A 188 13.24 -13.10 -8.87
C ARG A 188 13.73 -14.33 -8.12
N ARG A 189 12.89 -14.90 -7.24
CA ARG A 189 13.23 -16.11 -6.46
C ARG A 189 13.46 -17.32 -7.37
N TRP A 190 12.69 -17.44 -8.45
CA TRP A 190 12.83 -18.57 -9.38
C TRP A 190 14.01 -18.42 -10.33
N TYR A 191 14.27 -17.22 -10.88
CA TYR A 191 15.44 -17.02 -11.75
C TYR A 191 16.77 -17.22 -11.03
N ALA A 192 16.83 -16.98 -9.71
CA ALA A 192 18.02 -17.23 -8.91
C ALA A 192 18.30 -18.73 -8.67
N ARG A 193 17.37 -19.63 -9.02
CA ARG A 193 17.44 -21.05 -8.68
C ARG A 193 17.88 -21.88 -9.88
N ASN A 194 19.08 -22.47 -9.82
CA ASN A 194 19.49 -23.52 -10.76
C ASN A 194 18.66 -24.79 -10.48
N TYR A 195 17.62 -25.01 -11.28
CA TYR A 195 16.71 -26.13 -11.09
C TYR A 195 17.29 -27.44 -11.65
N ASP A 196 17.46 -28.44 -10.78
CA ASP A 196 17.99 -29.75 -11.14
C ASP A 196 16.85 -30.78 -11.30
N TYR A 197 16.42 -30.93 -12.55
CA TYR A 197 15.37 -31.87 -12.95
C TYR A 197 15.66 -33.33 -12.57
N TYR A 198 16.92 -33.75 -12.47
CA TYR A 198 17.25 -35.15 -12.18
C TYR A 198 17.15 -35.49 -10.70
N ARG A 199 17.27 -34.48 -9.83
CA ARG A 199 17.13 -34.63 -8.37
C ARG A 199 15.70 -34.42 -7.89
N ASP A 200 14.84 -33.84 -8.73
CA ASP A 200 13.46 -33.56 -8.36
C ASP A 200 12.56 -34.82 -8.38
N PRO A 201 11.93 -35.18 -7.23
CA PRO A 201 11.05 -36.34 -7.14
C PRO A 201 9.88 -36.39 -8.10
N TYR A 202 9.40 -35.25 -8.60
CA TYR A 202 8.29 -35.23 -9.54
C TYR A 202 8.59 -36.06 -10.82
N TYR A 203 9.81 -36.00 -11.34
CA TYR A 203 10.11 -36.63 -12.63
C TYR A 203 10.26 -38.15 -12.55
N TYR A 204 10.58 -38.69 -11.38
CA TYR A 204 10.73 -40.14 -11.18
C TYR A 204 9.61 -40.79 -10.35
N THR A 205 8.70 -40.00 -9.77
CA THR A 205 7.54 -40.52 -9.03
C THR A 205 6.39 -40.86 -9.99
N PRO A 206 5.79 -42.07 -9.88
CA PRO A 206 4.70 -42.50 -10.74
C PRO A 206 3.46 -41.62 -10.53
N ALA A 207 2.65 -41.51 -11.58
CA ALA A 207 1.36 -40.85 -11.46
C ALA A 207 0.43 -41.72 -10.60
N ILE A 208 -0.26 -41.09 -9.66
CA ILE A 208 -1.22 -41.75 -8.75
C ILE A 208 -2.59 -41.09 -8.81
N TYR A 209 -2.68 -39.95 -9.50
CA TYR A 209 -3.90 -39.19 -9.68
C TYR A 209 -4.19 -39.03 -11.17
N ARG A 210 -5.48 -39.06 -11.51
CA ARG A 210 -6.00 -38.50 -12.76
C ARG A 210 -6.86 -37.28 -12.49
N TYR A 211 -6.81 -36.32 -13.39
CA TYR A 211 -7.58 -35.09 -13.34
C TYR A 211 -8.16 -34.75 -14.72
N TYR A 212 -9.25 -33.99 -14.71
CA TYR A 212 -9.95 -33.57 -15.92
C TYR A 212 -9.69 -32.10 -16.20
N TYR A 213 -9.18 -31.79 -17.39
CA TYR A 213 -8.89 -30.44 -17.82
C TYR A 213 -9.07 -30.35 -19.34
N ALA A 214 -9.55 -29.22 -19.87
CA ALA A 214 -9.69 -28.99 -21.31
C ALA A 214 -10.29 -30.17 -22.10
N ASN A 215 -11.38 -30.76 -21.58
CA ASN A 215 -12.09 -31.93 -22.12
C ASN A 215 -11.29 -33.24 -22.18
N ASN A 216 -10.12 -33.31 -21.55
CA ASN A 216 -9.23 -34.46 -21.58
C ASN A 216 -8.88 -34.91 -20.16
N TRP A 217 -8.58 -36.21 -20.03
CA TRP A 217 -8.03 -36.77 -18.81
C TRP A 217 -6.52 -36.73 -18.86
N TYR A 218 -5.93 -36.24 -17.79
CA TYR A 218 -4.50 -36.18 -17.59
C TYR A 218 -4.14 -36.93 -16.31
N GLN A 219 -2.88 -37.34 -16.20
CA GLN A 219 -2.36 -37.99 -15.01
C GLN A 219 -1.31 -37.12 -14.37
N THR A 220 -1.22 -37.20 -13.04
CA THR A 220 -0.19 -36.53 -12.27
C THR A 220 0.16 -37.33 -11.02
N ASN A 221 1.30 -37.01 -10.44
CA ASN A 221 1.71 -37.56 -9.15
C ASN A 221 1.31 -36.60 -8.02
N ARG A 222 1.71 -36.94 -6.80
CA ARG A 222 1.43 -36.14 -5.61
C ARG A 222 1.90 -34.67 -5.70
N TYR A 223 3.02 -34.39 -6.37
CA TYR A 223 3.57 -33.04 -6.44
C TYR A 223 2.77 -32.16 -7.42
N GLY A 224 2.34 -32.71 -8.56
CA GLY A 224 1.42 -31.98 -9.44
C GLY A 224 0.04 -31.79 -8.80
N ALA A 225 -0.49 -32.78 -8.09
CA ALA A 225 -1.72 -32.62 -7.31
C ALA A 225 -1.59 -31.56 -6.20
N ALA A 226 -0.44 -31.48 -5.54
CA ALA A 226 -0.14 -30.42 -4.57
C ALA A 226 -0.10 -29.04 -5.24
N LEU A 227 0.52 -28.92 -6.42
CA LEU A 227 0.53 -27.67 -7.17
C LEU A 227 -0.88 -27.24 -7.61
N MET A 228 -1.78 -28.17 -7.94
CA MET A 228 -3.18 -27.84 -8.21
C MET A 228 -3.90 -27.28 -6.98
N ARG A 229 -3.69 -27.89 -5.81
CA ARG A 229 -4.25 -27.38 -4.54
C ARG A 229 -3.78 -25.96 -4.27
N GLN A 230 -2.47 -25.74 -4.40
CA GLN A 230 -1.84 -24.43 -4.25
C GLN A 230 -2.44 -23.42 -5.23
N ALA A 231 -2.64 -23.80 -6.50
CA ALA A 231 -3.27 -22.94 -7.51
C ALA A 231 -4.65 -22.45 -7.04
N VAL A 232 -5.50 -23.37 -6.56
CA VAL A 232 -6.84 -23.01 -6.06
C VAL A 232 -6.75 -22.09 -4.84
N ASN A 233 -5.88 -22.37 -3.89
CA ASN A 233 -5.71 -21.54 -2.68
C ASN A 233 -5.25 -20.13 -3.02
N TYR A 234 -4.18 -19.98 -3.79
CA TYR A 234 -3.70 -18.68 -4.24
C TYR A 234 -4.71 -17.94 -5.09
N GLY A 235 -5.43 -18.67 -5.95
CA GLY A 235 -6.56 -18.12 -6.68
C GLY A 235 -7.58 -17.51 -5.73
N TYR A 236 -8.04 -18.28 -4.75
CA TYR A 236 -9.02 -17.84 -3.76
C TYR A 236 -8.58 -16.60 -2.99
N GLU A 237 -7.33 -16.55 -2.52
CA GLU A 237 -6.80 -15.38 -1.82
C GLU A 237 -6.77 -14.12 -2.70
N GLU A 238 -6.23 -14.22 -3.91
CA GLU A 238 -6.16 -13.08 -4.85
C GLU A 238 -7.56 -12.64 -5.28
N GLY A 239 -8.48 -13.59 -5.46
CA GLY A 239 -9.89 -13.31 -5.69
C GLY A 239 -10.49 -12.49 -4.55
N LEU A 240 -10.27 -12.93 -3.31
CA LEU A 240 -10.78 -12.26 -2.11
C LEU A 240 -10.23 -10.84 -1.95
N ARG A 241 -8.95 -10.62 -2.26
CA ARG A 241 -8.34 -9.28 -2.29
C ARG A 241 -8.98 -8.40 -3.38
N ALA A 242 -9.12 -8.92 -4.60
CA ALA A 242 -9.73 -8.20 -5.73
C ALA A 242 -11.21 -7.85 -5.49
N GLY A 243 -12.00 -8.79 -4.95
CA GLY A 243 -13.42 -8.57 -4.66
C GLY A 243 -13.63 -7.49 -3.60
N ARG A 244 -12.77 -7.45 -2.57
CA ARG A 244 -12.79 -6.37 -1.56
C ARG A 244 -12.46 -5.01 -2.17
N ALA A 245 -11.46 -4.96 -3.04
CA ALA A 245 -11.05 -3.73 -3.71
C ALA A 245 -12.16 -3.19 -4.61
N ASP A 246 -12.79 -4.04 -5.42
CA ASP A 246 -13.93 -3.64 -6.27
C ASP A 246 -15.12 -3.15 -5.44
N ARG A 247 -15.39 -3.80 -4.31
CA ARG A 247 -16.42 -3.35 -3.36
C ARG A 247 -16.09 -1.99 -2.76
N GLU A 248 -14.84 -1.75 -2.36
CA GLU A 248 -14.38 -0.48 -1.80
C GLU A 248 -14.51 0.67 -2.81
N ASP A 249 -14.23 0.40 -4.08
CA ASP A 249 -14.42 1.35 -5.18
C ASP A 249 -15.89 1.54 -5.59
N GLY A 250 -16.84 0.81 -4.96
CA GLY A 250 -18.26 0.80 -5.37
C GLY A 250 -18.49 0.23 -6.78
N TRP A 251 -17.53 -0.54 -7.29
CA TRP A 251 -17.58 -1.13 -8.62
C TRP A 251 -18.54 -2.33 -8.65
N ARG A 252 -19.11 -2.60 -9.82
CA ARG A 252 -20.00 -3.76 -10.02
C ARG A 252 -19.23 -5.08 -9.90
N TYR A 253 -19.94 -6.14 -9.54
CA TYR A 253 -19.39 -7.50 -9.51
C TYR A 253 -18.87 -7.91 -10.90
N ASP A 254 -17.54 -8.04 -11.06
CA ASP A 254 -16.92 -8.35 -12.36
C ASP A 254 -15.51 -8.97 -12.22
N TYR A 255 -15.46 -10.18 -11.66
CA TYR A 255 -14.19 -10.90 -11.47
C TYR A 255 -13.44 -11.18 -12.77
N ARG A 256 -14.14 -11.29 -13.91
CA ARG A 256 -13.55 -11.67 -15.21
C ARG A 256 -12.63 -10.59 -15.76
N ASN A 257 -12.89 -9.34 -15.41
CA ASN A 257 -12.09 -8.20 -15.83
C ASN A 257 -10.96 -7.87 -14.86
N SER A 258 -10.76 -8.64 -13.78
CA SER A 258 -9.59 -8.50 -12.92
C SER A 258 -8.35 -9.02 -13.62
N TYR A 259 -7.26 -8.26 -13.63
CA TYR A 259 -6.01 -8.70 -14.25
C TYR A 259 -5.49 -10.02 -13.64
N ALA A 260 -5.58 -10.20 -12.32
CA ALA A 260 -5.14 -11.42 -11.67
C ALA A 260 -5.92 -12.66 -12.13
N TYR A 261 -7.21 -12.50 -12.50
CA TYR A 261 -8.00 -13.57 -13.11
C TYR A 261 -7.56 -13.87 -14.56
N LEU A 262 -7.25 -12.82 -15.32
CA LEU A 262 -6.79 -12.94 -16.71
C LEU A 262 -5.40 -13.61 -16.76
N ASP A 263 -4.46 -13.14 -15.95
CA ASP A 263 -3.11 -13.70 -15.83
C ASP A 263 -3.14 -15.11 -15.22
N ALA A 264 -3.79 -15.27 -14.06
CA ALA A 264 -3.91 -16.52 -13.31
C ALA A 264 -2.59 -17.26 -13.08
N GLY A 265 -1.48 -16.54 -13.04
CA GLY A 265 -0.13 -17.10 -13.03
C GLY A 265 0.63 -16.90 -11.72
N TYR A 266 0.01 -16.30 -10.70
CA TYR A 266 0.62 -16.19 -9.37
C TYR A 266 0.78 -17.57 -8.74
N GLY A 267 1.96 -17.84 -8.19
CA GLY A 267 2.37 -19.14 -7.63
C GLY A 267 2.89 -20.17 -8.64
N TYR A 268 2.68 -19.96 -9.95
CA TYR A 268 3.18 -20.88 -10.96
C TYR A 268 4.66 -20.64 -11.28
N ASN A 269 5.45 -21.70 -11.23
CA ASN A 269 6.90 -21.66 -11.46
C ASN A 269 7.34 -22.33 -12.77
N GLY A 270 6.39 -22.84 -13.57
CA GLY A 270 6.69 -23.51 -14.83
C GLY A 270 6.99 -25.00 -14.70
N TYR A 271 6.71 -25.61 -13.54
CA TYR A 271 6.95 -27.04 -13.28
C TYR A 271 5.68 -27.80 -12.91
N TYR A 272 5.73 -29.13 -13.03
CA TYR A 272 4.78 -30.12 -12.50
C TYR A 272 3.40 -30.21 -13.16
N LEU A 273 2.93 -29.13 -13.79
CA LEU A 273 1.65 -29.08 -14.46
C LEU A 273 1.76 -28.32 -15.77
N ASP A 274 0.80 -28.53 -16.66
CA ASP A 274 0.62 -27.60 -17.76
C ASP A 274 0.17 -26.23 -17.24
N GLN A 275 0.65 -25.15 -17.87
CA GLN A 275 0.31 -23.78 -17.48
C GLN A 275 -1.20 -23.54 -17.53
N GLY A 276 -1.87 -24.05 -18.57
CA GLY A 276 -3.31 -23.88 -18.72
C GLY A 276 -4.09 -24.61 -17.63
N ALA A 277 -3.64 -25.81 -17.24
CA ALA A 277 -4.22 -26.55 -16.12
C ALA A 277 -4.07 -25.77 -14.80
N TYR A 278 -2.87 -25.24 -14.53
CA TYR A 278 -2.65 -24.39 -13.35
C TYR A 278 -3.58 -23.18 -13.35
N GLN A 279 -3.59 -22.41 -14.44
CA GLN A 279 -4.40 -21.20 -14.57
C GLN A 279 -5.90 -21.51 -14.45
N TYR A 280 -6.36 -22.66 -14.95
CA TYR A 280 -7.73 -23.10 -14.78
C TYR A 280 -8.09 -23.26 -13.30
N TYR A 281 -7.31 -24.03 -12.54
CA TYR A 281 -7.57 -24.24 -11.12
C TYR A 281 -7.40 -22.97 -10.29
N PHE A 282 -6.43 -22.12 -10.64
CA PHE A 282 -6.31 -20.78 -10.07
C PHE A 282 -7.59 -19.96 -10.26
N ARG A 283 -8.11 -19.89 -11.49
CA ARG A 283 -9.36 -19.18 -11.80
C ARG A 283 -10.57 -19.75 -11.06
N GLN A 284 -10.60 -21.07 -10.81
CA GLN A 284 -11.63 -21.70 -9.99
C GLN A 284 -11.61 -21.19 -8.55
N GLY A 285 -10.44 -21.11 -7.93
CA GLY A 285 -10.26 -20.50 -6.62
C GLY A 285 -10.63 -19.02 -6.64
N PHE A 286 -10.09 -18.28 -7.61
CA PHE A 286 -10.28 -16.84 -7.76
C PHE A 286 -11.73 -16.42 -7.82
N ARG A 287 -12.54 -17.08 -8.65
CA ARG A 287 -13.96 -16.78 -8.75
C ARG A 287 -14.66 -16.85 -7.40
N ARG A 288 -14.35 -17.88 -6.60
CA ARG A 288 -14.98 -18.11 -5.28
C ARG A 288 -14.48 -17.11 -4.25
N GLY A 289 -13.17 -16.84 -4.26
CA GLY A 289 -12.57 -15.82 -3.40
C GLY A 289 -13.14 -14.44 -3.68
N TYR A 290 -13.29 -14.08 -4.96
CA TYR A 290 -13.88 -12.82 -5.38
C TYR A 290 -15.32 -12.67 -4.90
N GLU A 291 -16.14 -13.71 -5.02
CA GLU A 291 -17.50 -13.72 -4.47
C GLU A 291 -17.52 -13.44 -2.97
N ASP A 292 -16.68 -14.16 -2.21
CA ASP A 292 -16.55 -13.98 -0.77
C ASP A 292 -16.04 -12.57 -0.40
N GLY A 293 -15.00 -12.08 -1.10
CA GLY A 293 -14.46 -10.74 -0.91
C GLY A 293 -15.44 -9.62 -1.25
N TYR A 294 -16.15 -9.74 -2.37
CA TYR A 294 -17.09 -8.73 -2.85
C TYR A 294 -18.33 -8.62 -1.97
N TYR A 295 -18.86 -9.74 -1.48
CA TYR A 295 -20.04 -9.73 -0.61
C TYR A 295 -19.71 -9.66 0.89
N SER A 296 -18.44 -9.61 1.27
CA SER A 296 -17.99 -9.71 2.68
C SER A 296 -18.47 -11.00 3.37
N ARG A 297 -18.38 -12.12 2.66
CA ARG A 297 -18.82 -13.45 3.13
C ARG A 297 -17.65 -14.42 3.11
N TYR A 298 -17.85 -15.57 3.74
CA TYR A 298 -16.87 -16.66 3.79
C TYR A 298 -17.57 -17.98 3.50
N ARG A 299 -18.18 -18.07 2.31
CA ARG A 299 -18.97 -19.23 1.89
C ARG A 299 -18.07 -20.37 1.40
N TYR A 300 -16.99 -20.04 0.70
CA TYR A 300 -16.13 -21.01 0.05
C TYR A 300 -14.77 -21.16 0.72
N GLY A 301 -14.40 -20.23 1.60
CA GLY A 301 -13.20 -20.35 2.41
C GLY A 301 -13.42 -20.01 3.87
N ARG A 302 -12.33 -20.08 4.61
CA ARG A 302 -12.29 -19.76 6.03
C ARG A 302 -11.04 -18.97 6.36
N HIS A 303 -11.05 -18.32 7.51
CA HIS A 303 -9.82 -17.80 8.09
C HIS A 303 -8.97 -18.96 8.58
N GLY A 304 -7.72 -19.03 8.16
CA GLY A 304 -6.71 -19.93 8.68
C GLY A 304 -6.20 -19.44 10.04
N ASP A 305 -5.60 -20.35 10.80
CA ASP A 305 -5.09 -20.05 12.15
C ASP A 305 -3.93 -19.04 12.13
N ASP A 306 -3.26 -18.88 10.99
CA ASP A 306 -2.14 -17.97 10.79
C ASP A 306 -2.56 -16.57 10.25
N GLY A 307 -3.84 -16.34 9.97
CA GLY A 307 -4.35 -15.08 9.40
C GLY A 307 -4.57 -15.10 7.88
N ASP A 308 -4.20 -16.20 7.21
CA ASP A 308 -4.41 -16.41 5.78
C ASP A 308 -5.85 -16.87 5.47
N TYR A 309 -6.23 -16.88 4.20
CA TYR A 309 -7.57 -17.27 3.76
C TYR A 309 -7.49 -18.47 2.83
N ILE A 310 -7.90 -19.64 3.33
CA ILE A 310 -7.86 -20.89 2.56
C ILE A 310 -9.26 -21.30 2.12
N ILE A 311 -9.34 -21.95 0.96
CA ILE A 311 -10.58 -22.53 0.49
C ILE A 311 -10.97 -23.73 1.39
N LEU A 312 -12.27 -23.97 1.56
CA LEU A 312 -12.76 -25.11 2.32
C LEU A 312 -12.33 -26.42 1.64
N ALA A 313 -11.89 -27.40 2.43
CA ALA A 313 -11.39 -28.68 1.91
C ALA A 313 -12.42 -29.41 1.02
N THR A 314 -13.71 -29.35 1.37
CA THR A 314 -14.79 -29.94 0.56
C THR A 314 -14.93 -29.26 -0.81
N VAL A 315 -14.80 -27.93 -0.85
CA VAL A 315 -14.83 -27.14 -2.09
C VAL A 315 -13.57 -27.40 -2.91
N LEU A 316 -12.40 -27.53 -2.26
CA LEU A 316 -11.15 -27.89 -2.90
C LEU A 316 -11.25 -29.24 -3.60
N SER A 317 -11.73 -30.28 -2.90
CA SER A 317 -11.93 -31.61 -3.47
C SER A 317 -12.89 -31.58 -4.66
N ALA A 318 -13.99 -30.84 -4.56
CA ALA A 318 -14.95 -30.69 -5.65
C ALA A 318 -14.38 -29.96 -6.88
N ILE A 319 -13.52 -28.95 -6.68
CA ILE A 319 -12.85 -28.24 -7.77
C ILE A 319 -11.84 -29.14 -8.47
N LEU A 320 -11.02 -29.85 -7.70
CA LEU A 320 -9.92 -30.62 -8.25
C LEU A 320 -10.38 -31.89 -8.95
N GLY A 321 -11.39 -32.57 -8.39
CA GLY A 321 -11.93 -33.80 -8.97
C GLY A 321 -10.88 -34.89 -9.16
N LEU A 322 -9.84 -34.91 -8.31
CA LEU A 322 -8.74 -35.87 -8.41
C LEU A 322 -9.26 -37.27 -8.13
N GLN A 323 -8.95 -38.19 -9.03
CA GLN A 323 -9.31 -39.61 -8.88
C GLN A 323 -8.03 -40.42 -8.77
N LEU A 324 -7.97 -41.33 -7.79
CA LEU A 324 -6.84 -42.22 -7.61
C LEU A 324 -6.76 -43.19 -8.79
N LEU A 325 -5.55 -43.46 -9.26
CA LEU A 325 -5.28 -44.55 -10.18
C LEU A 325 -5.15 -45.84 -9.35
N HIS A 326 -5.94 -46.85 -9.70
CA HIS A 326 -5.93 -48.18 -9.07
C HIS A 326 -4.99 -49.12 -9.80
#